data_AF-A0A0C3F212-F1
#
_entry.id   AF-A0A0C3F212-F1
#
_cell.length_a   1.000
_cell.length_b   1.000
_cell.length_c   1.000
_cell.angle_alpha   90.00
_cell.angle_beta   90.00
_cell.angle_gamma   90.00
#
_symmetry.space_group_name_H-M   'P 1'
#
loop_
_entity.id
_entity.type
_entity.pdbx_description
1 polymer ?
#
loop_
_entity_poly.entity_id
_entity_poly.type
_entity_poly.pdbx_seq_one_letter_code
_entity_poly.pdbx_strand_id
1 'polypeptide(L)'
;KTFTDAALREVIDSIAVCTGNLLEIVNYNVEGQQYACTVALQALTNVPNYLKVQKIDIAKLTETYSVENVKEMLGDVVTKCFDRAKAQQMSKGYIKLERGFATIPLPGIDVPFHSRYLWAGVMPFRAYLSKKIHAAQLNPDMLVGKYIPNLVAKKFDVSREYAQLIYDQTSPPRLDKVLKKWDQDNWASPEQRQKLAYIILVELLAYQFASPVRWVETQDLLFKDFAFERFIEIGPSPTLTGMATRTLKAKYEAQDDPITHPRVILCHAKRGEEIYYQFEDELLHVEAEPISDVAPAISSAHVQTAVAPVTVLSGPATSIDDVPIKPTTF
;
A
#
# COMPACT_ATOMS: atom_id res chain seq x y z
N LYS A 1 -19.79 -2.69 -14.21
CA LYS A 1 -19.32 -1.34 -13.86
C LYS A 1 -20.14 -0.69 -12.73
N THR A 2 -21.20 -1.32 -12.25
CA THR A 2 -22.11 -0.80 -11.20
C THR A 2 -21.75 -1.24 -9.77
N PHE A 3 -20.78 -2.15 -9.60
CA PHE A 3 -20.34 -2.60 -8.28
C PHE A 3 -19.31 -1.61 -7.70
N THR A 4 -19.69 -0.89 -6.65
CA THR A 4 -18.92 0.22 -6.05
C THR A 4 -18.14 -0.21 -4.81
N ASP A 5 -17.27 0.68 -4.29
CA ASP A 5 -16.60 0.52 -2.99
C ASP A 5 -17.61 0.28 -1.86
N ALA A 6 -18.70 1.05 -1.83
CA ALA A 6 -19.78 0.90 -0.86
C ALA A 6 -20.45 -0.48 -0.95
N ALA A 7 -20.69 -0.99 -2.17
CA ALA A 7 -21.24 -2.33 -2.36
C ALA A 7 -20.28 -3.43 -1.87
N LEU A 8 -18.97 -3.27 -2.07
CA LEU A 8 -17.97 -4.19 -1.53
C LEU A 8 -17.99 -4.22 0.01
N ARG A 9 -18.00 -3.04 0.64
CA ARG A 9 -18.05 -2.91 2.11
C ARG A 9 -19.30 -3.57 2.68
N GLU A 10 -20.46 -3.32 2.10
CA GLU A 10 -21.72 -3.94 2.54
C GLU A 10 -21.70 -5.47 2.43
N VAL A 11 -21.12 -6.01 1.34
CA VAL A 11 -20.91 -7.47 1.20
C VAL A 11 -20.00 -8.01 2.30
N ILE A 12 -18.90 -7.33 2.59
CA ILE A 12 -17.94 -7.75 3.62
C ILE A 12 -18.57 -7.70 5.01
N ASP A 13 -19.25 -6.60 5.33
CA ASP A 13 -19.93 -6.43 6.61
C ASP A 13 -21.05 -7.46 6.80
N SER A 14 -21.85 -7.70 5.75
CA SER A 14 -22.88 -8.74 5.77
C SER A 14 -22.30 -10.13 6.01
N ILE A 15 -21.18 -10.48 5.35
CA ILE A 15 -20.48 -11.75 5.60
C ILE A 15 -19.99 -11.81 7.05
N ALA A 16 -19.34 -10.76 7.56
CA ALA A 16 -18.84 -10.76 8.94
C ALA A 16 -19.97 -10.94 9.96
N VAL A 17 -21.08 -10.20 9.79
CA VAL A 17 -22.24 -10.25 10.69
C VAL A 17 -22.96 -11.59 10.64
N CYS A 18 -23.32 -12.07 9.44
CA CYS A 18 -24.08 -13.33 9.31
C CYS A 18 -23.28 -14.56 9.71
N THR A 19 -21.95 -14.54 9.53
CA THR A 19 -21.10 -15.70 9.82
C THR A 19 -20.50 -15.69 11.22
N GLY A 20 -20.47 -14.52 11.87
CA GLY A 20 -19.74 -14.31 13.13
C GLY A 20 -18.21 -14.40 12.98
N ASN A 21 -17.70 -14.58 11.75
CA ASN A 21 -16.28 -14.64 11.47
C ASN A 21 -15.73 -13.24 11.20
N LEU A 22 -14.44 -13.05 11.52
CA LEU A 22 -13.75 -11.86 11.07
C LEU A 22 -13.67 -11.85 9.53
N LEU A 23 -13.99 -10.72 8.92
CA LEU A 23 -13.68 -10.42 7.53
C LEU A 23 -13.45 -8.92 7.44
N GLU A 24 -12.28 -8.51 6.99
CA GLU A 24 -11.92 -7.09 6.91
C GLU A 24 -11.20 -6.80 5.60
N ILE A 25 -11.44 -5.62 5.04
CA ILE A 25 -10.54 -5.03 4.04
C ILE A 25 -9.29 -4.55 4.77
N VAL A 26 -8.15 -5.11 4.40
CA VAL A 26 -6.85 -4.82 5.02
C VAL A 26 -5.98 -3.91 4.16
N ASN A 27 -6.20 -3.87 2.85
CA ASN A 27 -5.55 -2.92 1.96
C ASN A 27 -6.53 -2.30 0.98
N TYR A 28 -6.62 -0.98 1.03
CA TYR A 28 -7.31 -0.15 0.05
C TYR A 28 -6.29 0.30 -1.00
N ASN A 29 -6.13 -0.46 -2.09
CA ASN A 29 -5.02 -0.27 -3.03
C ASN A 29 -5.37 0.64 -4.21
N VAL A 30 -6.45 0.34 -4.94
CA VAL A 30 -6.93 1.14 -6.07
C VAL A 30 -8.45 1.21 -6.02
N GLU A 31 -8.98 2.43 -5.96
CA GLU A 31 -10.41 2.68 -5.81
C GLU A 31 -11.22 2.00 -6.92
N GLY A 32 -12.23 1.21 -6.53
CA GLY A 32 -13.10 0.47 -7.43
C GLY A 32 -12.43 -0.66 -8.21
N GLN A 33 -11.15 -0.97 -7.96
CA GLN A 33 -10.38 -1.94 -8.76
C GLN A 33 -9.63 -2.99 -7.92
N GLN A 34 -8.99 -2.59 -6.82
CA GLN A 34 -8.09 -3.47 -6.10
C GLN A 34 -8.19 -3.27 -4.58
N TYR A 35 -8.63 -4.31 -3.89
CA TYR A 35 -8.76 -4.39 -2.44
C TYR A 35 -8.21 -5.74 -1.97
N ALA A 36 -7.52 -5.77 -0.83
CA ALA A 36 -7.13 -7.00 -0.17
C ALA A 36 -7.99 -7.21 1.07
N CYS A 37 -8.52 -8.41 1.24
CA CYS A 37 -9.35 -8.77 2.38
C CYS A 37 -8.76 -9.97 3.11
N THR A 38 -9.05 -10.13 4.39
CA THR A 38 -8.56 -11.26 5.20
C THR A 38 -9.63 -11.91 6.07
N VAL A 39 -9.44 -13.21 6.36
CA VAL A 39 -10.34 -14.10 7.11
C VAL A 39 -11.68 -14.34 6.40
N ALA A 40 -12.39 -15.45 6.69
CA ALA A 40 -13.64 -15.88 6.01
C ALA A 40 -13.61 -15.92 4.46
N LEU A 41 -12.43 -16.17 3.87
CA LEU A 41 -12.15 -15.95 2.44
C LEU A 41 -12.99 -16.78 1.47
N GLN A 42 -13.43 -17.98 1.86
CA GLN A 42 -14.27 -18.80 0.98
C GLN A 42 -15.68 -18.21 0.82
N ALA A 43 -16.24 -17.63 1.88
CA ALA A 43 -17.53 -16.92 1.80
C ALA A 43 -17.38 -15.67 0.90
N LEU A 44 -16.29 -14.92 1.06
CA LEU A 44 -15.96 -13.78 0.20
C LEU A 44 -15.79 -14.17 -1.27
N THR A 45 -15.36 -15.40 -1.59
CA THR A 45 -15.29 -15.85 -2.99
C THR A 45 -16.66 -16.31 -3.49
N ASN A 46 -17.42 -17.01 -2.66
CA ASN A 46 -18.72 -17.58 -3.04
C ASN A 46 -19.78 -16.50 -3.31
N VAL A 47 -19.82 -15.43 -2.51
CA VAL A 47 -20.87 -14.39 -2.61
C VAL A 47 -20.78 -13.59 -3.93
N PRO A 48 -19.64 -12.97 -4.31
CA PRO A 48 -19.52 -12.29 -5.60
C PRO A 48 -19.72 -13.23 -6.79
N ASN A 49 -19.30 -14.51 -6.68
CA ASN A 49 -19.57 -15.50 -7.70
C ASN A 49 -21.08 -15.73 -7.87
N TYR A 50 -21.82 -15.86 -6.77
CA TYR A 50 -23.27 -16.00 -6.79
C TYR A 50 -23.94 -14.77 -7.41
N LEU A 51 -23.59 -13.56 -6.95
CA LEU A 51 -24.13 -12.30 -7.47
C LEU A 51 -23.88 -12.18 -8.99
N LYS A 52 -22.68 -12.54 -9.46
CA LYS A 52 -22.34 -12.50 -10.88
C LYS A 52 -23.15 -13.49 -11.72
N VAL A 53 -23.27 -14.74 -11.26
CA VAL A 53 -24.01 -15.79 -11.98
C VAL A 53 -25.51 -15.48 -12.02
N GLN A 54 -26.08 -15.00 -10.92
CA GLN A 54 -27.49 -14.59 -10.84
C GLN A 54 -27.76 -13.21 -11.44
N LYS A 55 -26.71 -12.50 -11.92
CA LYS A 55 -26.79 -11.14 -12.45
C LYS A 55 -27.46 -10.15 -11.48
N ILE A 56 -27.23 -10.34 -10.18
CA ILE A 56 -27.75 -9.46 -9.13
C ILE A 56 -26.88 -8.21 -9.07
N ASP A 57 -27.52 -7.05 -9.12
CA ASP A 57 -26.87 -5.75 -9.01
C ASP A 57 -27.39 -5.05 -7.75
N ILE A 58 -26.55 -4.99 -6.71
CA ILE A 58 -26.93 -4.43 -5.41
C ILE A 58 -27.35 -2.96 -5.56
N ALA A 59 -26.68 -2.19 -6.42
CA ALA A 59 -27.02 -0.78 -6.62
C ALA A 59 -28.44 -0.61 -7.16
N LYS A 60 -28.84 -1.45 -8.14
CA LYS A 60 -30.20 -1.44 -8.68
C LYS A 60 -31.24 -1.95 -7.69
N LEU A 61 -30.88 -2.90 -6.83
CA LEU A 61 -31.77 -3.36 -5.78
C LEU A 61 -32.10 -2.25 -4.79
N THR A 62 -31.12 -1.42 -4.42
CA THR A 62 -31.32 -0.28 -3.52
C THR A 62 -32.18 0.84 -4.14
N GLU A 63 -32.28 0.91 -5.47
CA GLU A 63 -33.22 1.82 -6.15
C GLU A 63 -34.68 1.33 -6.08
N THR A 64 -34.89 0.02 -5.92
CA THR A 64 -36.21 -0.62 -6.01
C THR A 64 -36.77 -1.02 -4.64
N TYR A 65 -35.89 -1.36 -3.69
CA TYR A 65 -36.22 -1.86 -2.37
C TYR A 65 -35.64 -0.96 -1.29
N SER A 66 -36.19 -1.02 -0.07
CA SER A 66 -35.58 -0.39 1.09
C SER A 66 -34.21 -1.03 1.40
N VAL A 67 -33.35 -0.26 2.06
CA VAL A 67 -31.99 -0.72 2.43
C VAL A 67 -32.06 -1.97 3.31
N GLU A 68 -33.03 -2.03 4.23
CA GLU A 68 -33.24 -3.16 5.13
C GLU A 68 -33.58 -4.44 4.36
N ASN A 69 -34.47 -4.34 3.36
CA ASN A 69 -34.87 -5.48 2.54
C ASN A 69 -33.68 -5.98 1.69
N VAL A 70 -32.87 -5.07 1.14
CA VAL A 70 -31.66 -5.45 0.38
C VAL A 70 -30.66 -6.17 1.29
N LYS A 71 -30.49 -5.71 2.54
CA LYS A 71 -29.63 -6.37 3.52
C LYS A 71 -30.12 -7.76 3.89
N GLU A 72 -31.43 -7.95 4.06
CA GLU A 72 -32.01 -9.27 4.31
C GLU A 72 -31.76 -10.23 3.14
N MET A 73 -32.06 -9.80 1.91
CA MET A 73 -31.80 -10.58 0.69
C MET A 73 -30.31 -10.94 0.55
N LEU A 74 -29.41 -10.01 0.87
CA LEU A 74 -27.98 -10.27 0.87
C LEU A 74 -27.58 -11.26 1.97
N GLY A 75 -28.17 -11.13 3.17
CA GLY A 75 -27.97 -12.05 4.29
C GLY A 75 -28.34 -13.50 3.97
N ASP A 76 -29.43 -13.72 3.23
CA ASP A 76 -29.83 -15.05 2.76
C ASP A 76 -28.79 -15.65 1.79
N VAL A 77 -28.31 -14.83 0.85
CA VAL A 77 -27.25 -15.22 -0.09
C VAL A 77 -25.97 -15.58 0.65
N VAL A 78 -25.57 -14.74 1.60
CA VAL A 78 -24.39 -14.92 2.45
C VAL A 78 -24.49 -16.23 3.23
N THR A 79 -25.60 -16.47 3.92
CA THR A 79 -25.83 -17.68 4.73
C THR A 79 -25.72 -18.93 3.87
N LYS A 80 -26.39 -18.96 2.71
CA LYS A 80 -26.29 -20.06 1.76
C LYS A 80 -24.86 -20.30 1.26
N CYS A 81 -24.14 -19.22 0.93
CA CYS A 81 -22.75 -19.30 0.47
C CYS A 81 -21.80 -19.78 1.57
N PHE A 82 -22.07 -19.43 2.83
CA PHE A 82 -21.31 -19.82 3.99
C PHE A 82 -21.56 -21.27 4.40
N ASP A 83 -22.82 -21.72 4.40
CA ASP A 83 -23.16 -23.12 4.69
C ASP A 83 -22.55 -24.07 3.68
N ARG A 84 -22.52 -23.68 2.41
CA ARG A 84 -21.78 -24.42 1.37
C ARG A 84 -20.28 -24.49 1.68
N ALA A 85 -19.68 -23.40 2.16
CA ALA A 85 -18.27 -23.37 2.54
C ALA A 85 -18.01 -24.28 3.75
N LYS A 86 -18.87 -24.25 4.77
CA LYS A 86 -18.81 -25.16 5.94
C LYS A 86 -18.91 -26.61 5.53
N ALA A 87 -19.88 -26.97 4.68
CA ALA A 87 -20.03 -28.34 4.19
C ALA A 87 -18.78 -28.81 3.42
N GLN A 88 -18.19 -27.94 2.59
CA GLN A 88 -16.93 -28.24 1.91
C GLN A 88 -15.78 -28.44 2.91
N GLN A 89 -15.67 -27.60 3.94
CA GLN A 89 -14.68 -27.74 5.00
C GLN A 89 -14.84 -29.07 5.75
N MET A 90 -16.06 -29.44 6.13
CA MET A 90 -16.34 -30.70 6.82
C MET A 90 -15.98 -31.91 5.97
N SER A 91 -16.22 -31.85 4.66
CA SER A 91 -15.92 -32.97 3.75
C SER A 91 -14.43 -33.12 3.39
N LYS A 92 -13.67 -32.02 3.30
CA LYS A 92 -12.28 -32.01 2.81
C LYS A 92 -11.24 -31.68 3.88
N GLY A 93 -11.67 -31.30 5.08
CA GLY A 93 -10.83 -30.78 6.16
C GLY A 93 -10.35 -29.35 5.89
N TYR A 94 -9.50 -29.19 4.87
CA TYR A 94 -8.92 -27.92 4.46
C TYR A 94 -9.51 -27.42 3.14
N ILE A 95 -9.85 -26.12 3.09
CA ILE A 95 -10.33 -25.48 1.87
C ILE A 95 -9.14 -24.82 1.15
N LYS A 96 -8.79 -25.36 -0.01
CA LYS A 96 -7.94 -24.66 -0.96
C LYS A 96 -8.77 -23.58 -1.67
N LEU A 97 -8.40 -22.31 -1.46
CA LEU A 97 -9.07 -21.19 -2.11
C LEU A 97 -8.77 -21.20 -3.62
N GLU A 98 -9.81 -21.05 -4.42
CA GLU A 98 -9.73 -20.97 -5.88
C GLU A 98 -10.04 -19.55 -6.35
N ARG A 99 -9.57 -19.20 -7.55
CA ARG A 99 -9.85 -17.91 -8.17
C ARG A 99 -11.34 -17.79 -8.46
N GLY A 100 -11.98 -16.72 -7.96
CA GLY A 100 -13.35 -16.36 -8.31
C GLY A 100 -13.42 -15.42 -9.52
N PHE A 101 -14.63 -14.98 -9.85
CA PHE A 101 -14.83 -13.97 -10.92
C PHE A 101 -14.26 -12.60 -10.53
N ALA A 102 -14.31 -12.26 -9.25
CA ALA A 102 -13.87 -10.98 -8.70
C ALA A 102 -12.91 -11.13 -7.50
N THR A 103 -12.45 -12.35 -7.21
CA THR A 103 -11.52 -12.64 -6.11
C THR A 103 -10.29 -13.38 -6.62
N ILE A 104 -9.12 -13.00 -6.12
CA ILE A 104 -7.85 -13.66 -6.41
C ILE A 104 -7.22 -14.00 -5.05
N PRO A 105 -7.18 -15.28 -4.65
CA PRO A 105 -6.48 -15.69 -3.44
C PRO A 105 -4.99 -15.37 -3.51
N LEU A 106 -4.41 -14.98 -2.38
CA LEU A 106 -2.96 -14.75 -2.25
C LEU A 106 -2.30 -16.04 -1.71
N PRO A 107 -1.60 -16.81 -2.54
CA PRO A 107 -0.97 -18.06 -2.09
C PRO A 107 0.20 -17.76 -1.13
N GLY A 108 0.36 -18.58 -0.09
CA GLY A 108 1.47 -18.49 0.87
C GLY A 108 1.31 -17.42 1.94
N ILE A 109 0.15 -16.78 2.05
CA ILE A 109 -0.16 -15.78 3.08
C ILE A 109 -1.33 -16.26 3.92
N ASP A 110 -1.02 -16.78 5.12
CA ASP A 110 -2.02 -17.30 6.06
C ASP A 110 -2.25 -16.39 7.27
N VAL A 111 -1.48 -15.31 7.40
CA VAL A 111 -1.60 -14.36 8.52
C VAL A 111 -2.52 -13.20 8.13
N PRO A 112 -3.55 -12.89 8.94
CA PRO A 112 -4.44 -11.76 8.69
C PRO A 112 -3.79 -10.44 9.11
N PHE A 113 -2.78 -10.01 8.37
CA PHE A 113 -2.08 -8.75 8.61
C PHE A 113 -3.02 -7.55 8.50
N HIS A 114 -2.68 -6.43 9.16
CA HIS A 114 -3.47 -5.18 9.11
C HIS A 114 -4.94 -5.33 9.51
N SER A 115 -5.25 -6.36 10.30
CA SER A 115 -6.59 -6.65 10.79
C SER A 115 -6.65 -6.58 12.32
N ARG A 116 -7.86 -6.43 12.86
CA ARG A 116 -8.10 -6.41 14.31
C ARG A 116 -7.67 -7.71 15.00
N TYR A 117 -7.52 -8.81 14.24
CA TYR A 117 -7.00 -10.07 14.78
C TYR A 117 -5.63 -9.90 15.44
N LEU A 118 -4.80 -9.02 14.90
CA LEU A 118 -3.45 -8.76 15.41
C LEU A 118 -3.39 -7.70 16.51
N TRP A 119 -4.53 -7.19 16.99
CA TRP A 119 -4.59 -6.11 17.96
C TRP A 119 -3.86 -6.45 19.27
N ALA A 120 -3.94 -7.71 19.72
CA ALA A 120 -3.23 -8.18 20.91
C ALA A 120 -1.69 -8.04 20.79
N GLY A 121 -1.15 -8.06 19.57
CA GLY A 121 0.28 -7.90 19.28
C GLY A 121 0.77 -6.46 19.27
N VAL A 122 -0.14 -5.46 19.25
CA VAL A 122 0.23 -4.04 19.14
C VAL A 122 1.07 -3.58 20.34
N MET A 123 0.69 -3.92 21.57
CA MET A 123 1.41 -3.46 22.77
C MET A 123 2.82 -4.05 22.91
N PRO A 124 3.03 -5.37 22.72
CA PRO A 124 4.37 -5.94 22.63
C PRO A 124 5.23 -5.29 21.54
N PHE A 125 4.66 -5.08 20.34
CA PHE A 125 5.38 -4.46 19.22
C PHE A 125 5.72 -2.99 19.50
N ARG A 126 4.80 -2.23 20.09
CA ARG A 126 5.04 -0.86 20.57
C ARG A 126 6.19 -0.79 21.57
N ALA A 127 6.26 -1.74 22.51
CA ALA A 127 7.34 -1.83 23.47
C ALA A 127 8.68 -2.14 22.78
N TYR A 128 8.68 -2.98 21.74
CA TYR A 128 9.85 -3.23 20.90
C TYR A 128 10.30 -1.96 20.17
N LEU A 129 9.38 -1.25 19.49
CA LEU A 129 9.68 0.01 18.81
C LEU A 129 10.25 1.05 19.75
N SER A 130 9.69 1.17 20.96
CA SER A 130 10.16 2.12 21.98
C SER A 130 11.59 1.82 22.48
N LYS A 131 12.07 0.58 22.32
CA LYS A 131 13.45 0.19 22.65
C LYS A 131 14.43 0.43 21.49
N LYS A 132 13.93 0.40 20.24
CA LYS A 132 14.75 0.49 19.02
C LYS A 132 14.82 1.89 18.43
N ILE A 133 13.80 2.70 18.64
CA ILE A 133 13.76 4.09 18.18
C ILE A 133 14.14 4.97 19.37
N HIS A 134 15.22 5.74 19.22
CA HIS A 134 15.66 6.65 20.26
C HIS A 134 15.10 8.05 20.01
N ALA A 135 14.38 8.61 20.98
CA ALA A 135 13.76 9.93 20.86
C ALA A 135 14.77 11.03 20.50
N ALA A 136 15.98 10.98 21.06
CA ALA A 136 17.03 11.97 20.82
C ALA A 136 17.59 11.98 19.38
N GLN A 137 17.44 10.88 18.63
CA GLN A 137 17.91 10.76 17.25
C GLN A 137 16.83 11.12 16.22
N LEU A 138 15.60 11.34 16.68
CA LEU A 138 14.50 11.68 15.79
C LEU A 138 14.55 13.16 15.43
N ASN A 139 14.71 13.48 14.15
CA ASN A 139 14.52 14.83 13.64
C ASN A 139 13.08 14.98 13.09
N PRO A 140 12.20 15.77 13.74
CA PRO A 140 10.83 15.95 13.25
C PRO A 140 10.74 16.57 11.85
N ASP A 141 11.70 17.40 11.44
CA ASP A 141 11.68 18.10 10.13
C ASP A 141 11.91 17.17 8.93
N MET A 142 12.39 15.95 9.19
CA MET A 142 12.48 14.89 8.19
C MET A 142 11.13 14.20 7.95
N LEU A 143 10.19 14.33 8.88
CA LEU A 143 8.89 13.67 8.83
C LEU A 143 7.75 14.64 8.51
N VAL A 144 7.74 15.81 9.14
CA VAL A 144 6.65 16.78 9.02
C VAL A 144 6.43 17.18 7.56
N GLY A 145 5.20 17.00 7.08
CA GLY A 145 4.81 17.27 5.70
C GLY A 145 5.34 16.29 4.64
N LYS A 146 6.26 15.38 5.00
CA LYS A 146 6.95 14.46 4.07
C LYS A 146 6.51 13.00 4.24
N TYR A 147 6.33 12.56 5.48
CA TYR A 147 5.90 11.21 5.78
C TYR A 147 4.37 11.12 5.79
N ILE A 148 3.82 10.11 5.12
CA ILE A 148 2.39 9.79 5.14
C ILE A 148 2.23 8.38 5.71
N PRO A 149 1.79 8.21 6.97
CA PRO A 149 1.57 6.90 7.57
C PRO A 149 0.32 6.21 7.00
N ASN A 150 0.41 4.89 6.86
CA ASN A 150 -0.69 4.03 6.40
C ASN A 150 -1.95 4.13 7.28
N LEU A 151 -1.77 4.34 8.59
CA LEU A 151 -2.86 4.33 9.57
C LEU A 151 -3.89 5.45 9.30
N VAL A 152 -3.42 6.68 9.09
CA VAL A 152 -4.29 7.87 8.98
C VAL A 152 -4.32 8.48 7.59
N ALA A 153 -3.38 8.14 6.69
CA ALA A 153 -3.26 8.69 5.33
C ALA A 153 -3.30 10.23 5.26
N LYS A 154 -2.63 10.90 6.22
CA LYS A 154 -2.45 12.36 6.23
C LYS A 154 -0.97 12.70 6.37
N LYS A 155 -0.56 13.89 5.92
CA LYS A 155 0.77 14.43 6.16
C LYS A 155 1.11 14.37 7.65
N PHE A 156 2.24 13.77 7.99
CA PHE A 156 2.73 13.73 9.37
C PHE A 156 2.88 15.15 9.90
N ASP A 157 2.40 15.37 11.12
CA ASP A 157 2.46 16.65 11.79
C ASP A 157 2.66 16.47 13.30
N VAL A 158 3.15 17.52 13.97
CA VAL A 158 3.44 17.55 15.41
C VAL A 158 2.54 18.60 16.04
N SER A 159 1.24 18.32 16.04
CA SER A 159 0.19 19.19 16.56
C SER A 159 -0.78 18.42 17.44
N ARG A 160 -1.57 19.15 18.23
CA ARG A 160 -2.60 18.55 19.09
C ARG A 160 -3.66 17.87 18.25
N GLU A 161 -4.04 18.50 17.15
CA GLU A 161 -5.06 18.07 16.19
C GLU A 161 -4.63 16.76 15.53
N TYR A 162 -3.35 16.65 15.16
CA TYR A 162 -2.82 15.42 14.58
C TYR A 162 -2.72 14.29 15.62
N ALA A 163 -2.35 14.60 16.86
CA ALA A 163 -2.39 13.62 17.97
C ALA A 163 -3.82 13.14 18.27
N GLN A 164 -4.80 14.05 18.25
CA GLN A 164 -6.22 13.73 18.44
C GLN A 164 -6.74 12.85 17.31
N LEU A 165 -6.39 13.15 16.06
CA LEU A 165 -6.76 12.32 14.90
C LEU A 165 -6.32 10.86 15.06
N ILE A 166 -5.11 10.63 15.58
CA ILE A 166 -4.61 9.27 15.84
C ILE A 166 -5.35 8.65 17.02
N TYR A 167 -5.58 9.43 18.09
CA TYR A 167 -6.32 8.98 19.25
C TYR A 167 -7.74 8.50 18.89
N ASP A 168 -8.47 9.27 18.09
CA ASP A 168 -9.85 8.96 17.69
C ASP A 168 -9.94 7.67 16.87
N GLN A 169 -8.87 7.28 16.18
CA GLN A 169 -8.86 6.06 15.37
C GLN A 169 -8.52 4.80 16.16
N THR A 170 -7.60 4.88 17.12
CA THR A 170 -7.03 3.68 17.75
C THR A 170 -6.97 3.70 19.28
N SER A 171 -7.44 4.79 19.90
CA SER A 171 -7.42 5.07 21.33
C SER A 171 -6.11 4.73 22.07
N PRO A 172 -4.91 5.10 21.56
CA PRO A 172 -3.62 4.82 22.18
C PRO A 172 -3.50 5.37 23.61
N PRO A 173 -3.21 4.52 24.62
CA PRO A 173 -3.10 4.94 26.02
C PRO A 173 -2.03 6.00 26.28
N ARG A 174 -1.07 6.15 25.38
CA ARG A 174 0.03 7.11 25.51
C ARG A 174 -0.33 8.48 24.96
N LEU A 175 -1.04 8.55 23.82
CA LEU A 175 -1.61 9.82 23.36
C LEU A 175 -2.74 10.28 24.28
N ASP A 176 -3.52 9.37 24.87
CA ASP A 176 -4.52 9.74 25.90
C ASP A 176 -3.91 10.61 27.01
N LYS A 177 -2.75 10.19 27.52
CA LYS A 177 -2.01 10.92 28.58
C LYS A 177 -1.48 12.25 28.09
N VAL A 178 -0.93 12.30 26.89
CA VAL A 178 -0.41 13.53 26.27
C VAL A 178 -1.55 14.54 26.07
N LEU A 179 -2.67 14.11 25.49
CA LEU A 179 -3.83 14.97 25.22
C LEU A 179 -4.48 15.49 26.50
N LYS A 180 -4.57 14.67 27.56
CA LYS A 180 -5.12 15.10 28.87
C LYS A 180 -4.21 16.09 29.61
N LYS A 181 -2.90 15.97 29.42
CA LYS A 181 -1.90 16.84 30.07
C LYS A 181 -1.28 17.84 29.10
N TRP A 182 -1.99 18.14 28.01
CA TRP A 182 -1.46 18.96 26.91
C TRP A 182 -0.84 20.27 27.41
N ASP A 183 -1.63 21.04 28.16
CA ASP A 183 -1.22 22.34 28.70
C ASP A 183 -0.31 22.20 29.93
N GLN A 184 -0.57 21.20 30.78
CA GLN A 184 0.19 20.97 32.03
C GLN A 184 1.66 20.64 31.77
N ASP A 185 1.93 19.79 30.77
CA ASP A 185 3.28 19.37 30.39
C ASP A 185 3.86 20.26 29.26
N ASN A 186 3.14 21.31 28.85
CA ASN A 186 3.49 22.25 27.79
C ASN A 186 3.84 21.56 26.45
N TRP A 187 3.00 20.62 26.02
CA TRP A 187 3.26 19.80 24.81
C TRP A 187 3.29 20.60 23.49
N ALA A 188 2.73 21.81 23.47
CA ALA A 188 2.81 22.72 22.33
C ALA A 188 4.17 23.42 22.17
N SER A 189 5.06 23.30 23.17
CA SER A 189 6.32 24.03 23.17
C SER A 189 7.37 23.44 22.21
N PRO A 190 8.28 24.27 21.68
CA PRO A 190 9.39 23.79 20.85
C PRO A 190 10.25 22.72 21.53
N GLU A 191 10.42 22.79 22.86
CA GLU A 191 11.21 21.85 23.64
C GLU A 191 10.58 20.45 23.68
N GLN A 192 9.24 20.36 23.66
CA GLN A 192 8.53 19.08 23.62
C GLN A 192 8.37 18.52 22.22
N ARG A 193 8.57 19.33 21.17
CA ARG A 193 8.31 18.96 19.76
C ARG A 193 8.97 17.64 19.36
N GLN A 194 10.23 17.43 19.71
CA GLN A 194 10.94 16.18 19.39
C GLN A 194 10.33 14.97 20.10
N LYS A 195 10.00 15.12 21.38
CA LYS A 195 9.41 14.06 22.19
C LYS A 195 7.98 13.73 21.73
N LEU A 196 7.19 14.75 21.37
CA LEU A 196 5.85 14.57 20.82
C LEU A 196 5.91 13.86 19.46
N ALA A 197 6.79 14.29 18.56
CA ALA A 197 7.01 13.62 17.28
C ALA A 197 7.38 12.14 17.45
N TYR A 198 8.23 11.84 18.44
CA TYR A 198 8.59 10.47 18.78
C TYR A 198 7.40 9.65 19.27
N ILE A 199 6.57 10.19 20.17
CA ILE A 199 5.37 9.50 20.64
C ILE A 199 4.44 9.21 19.46
N ILE A 200 4.15 10.23 18.64
CA ILE A 200 3.28 10.10 17.46
C ILE A 200 3.82 9.05 16.49
N LEU A 201 5.11 9.09 16.16
CA LEU A 201 5.73 8.11 15.26
C LEU A 201 5.61 6.68 15.80
N VAL A 202 5.91 6.46 17.08
CA VAL A 202 5.82 5.14 17.70
C VAL A 202 4.38 4.63 17.71
N GLU A 203 3.39 5.47 18.02
CA GLU A 203 1.99 5.06 17.97
C GLU A 203 1.54 4.73 16.54
N LEU A 204 1.88 5.56 15.54
CA LEU A 204 1.58 5.28 14.13
C LEU A 204 2.16 3.93 13.68
N LEU A 205 3.44 3.69 13.99
CA LEU A 205 4.14 2.46 13.61
C LEU A 205 3.64 1.22 14.37
N ALA A 206 3.23 1.38 15.62
CA ALA A 206 2.70 0.27 16.40
C ALA A 206 1.30 -0.13 15.92
N TYR A 207 0.41 0.84 15.73
CA TYR A 207 -0.98 0.58 15.43
C TYR A 207 -1.23 0.25 13.95
N GLN A 208 -0.36 0.68 13.02
CA GLN A 208 -0.43 0.22 11.63
C GLN A 208 -0.31 -1.32 11.51
N PHE A 209 0.31 -2.00 12.47
CA PHE A 209 0.46 -3.46 12.47
C PHE A 209 -0.89 -4.20 12.42
N ALA A 210 -1.91 -3.64 13.07
CA ALA A 210 -3.24 -4.22 13.21
C ALA A 210 -4.35 -3.36 12.60
N SER A 211 -4.00 -2.40 11.73
CA SER A 211 -4.95 -1.49 11.11
C SER A 211 -4.82 -1.51 9.58
N PRO A 212 -5.92 -1.37 8.83
CA PRO A 212 -5.89 -1.39 7.37
C PRO A 212 -5.01 -0.30 6.75
N VAL A 213 -4.40 -0.63 5.61
CA VAL A 213 -3.59 0.29 4.79
C VAL A 213 -4.49 1.13 3.89
N ARG A 214 -4.41 2.45 4.06
CA ARG A 214 -5.21 3.46 3.34
C ARG A 214 -4.46 4.05 2.13
N TRP A 215 -4.15 3.20 1.15
CA TRP A 215 -3.33 3.58 0.00
C TRP A 215 -4.11 4.37 -1.06
N VAL A 216 -5.42 4.17 -1.17
CA VAL A 216 -6.31 5.00 -2.00
C VAL A 216 -6.26 6.46 -1.53
N GLU A 217 -6.44 6.69 -0.22
CA GLU A 217 -6.42 8.02 0.37
C GLU A 217 -5.03 8.66 0.27
N THR A 218 -3.98 7.86 0.41
CA THR A 218 -2.59 8.33 0.23
C THR A 218 -2.33 8.77 -1.20
N GLN A 219 -2.76 8.00 -2.20
CA GLN A 219 -2.64 8.41 -3.60
C GLN A 219 -3.43 9.69 -3.88
N ASP A 220 -4.66 9.79 -3.36
CA ASP A 220 -5.47 10.99 -3.50
C ASP A 220 -4.78 12.22 -2.93
N LEU A 221 -4.18 12.10 -1.75
CA LEU A 221 -3.38 13.17 -1.15
C LEU A 221 -2.20 13.55 -2.05
N LEU A 222 -1.47 12.56 -2.60
CA LEU A 222 -0.34 12.83 -3.49
C LEU A 222 -0.75 13.54 -4.78
N PHE A 223 -1.82 13.08 -5.44
CA PHE A 223 -2.27 13.66 -6.71
C PHE A 223 -2.89 15.05 -6.52
N LYS A 224 -3.63 15.29 -5.44
CA LYS A 224 -4.31 16.56 -5.16
C LYS A 224 -3.41 17.61 -4.53
N ASP A 225 -2.65 17.24 -3.48
CA ASP A 225 -1.95 18.23 -2.66
C ASP A 225 -0.49 18.44 -3.05
N PHE A 226 0.18 17.41 -3.57
CA PHE A 226 1.64 17.44 -3.71
C PHE A 226 2.15 17.97 -5.05
N ALA A 227 1.27 18.29 -6.02
CA ALA A 227 1.59 18.84 -7.34
C ALA A 227 2.88 18.25 -7.96
N PHE A 228 3.13 16.95 -7.74
CA PHE A 228 4.42 16.35 -8.06
C PHE A 228 4.54 16.18 -9.57
N GLU A 229 5.77 16.26 -10.08
CA GLU A 229 6.09 15.96 -11.49
C GLU A 229 6.62 14.53 -11.64
N ARG A 230 7.32 14.01 -10.62
CA ARG A 230 7.92 12.66 -10.65
C ARG A 230 7.47 11.85 -9.43
N PHE A 231 6.83 10.72 -9.69
CA PHE A 231 6.58 9.69 -8.68
C PHE A 231 7.57 8.55 -8.90
N ILE A 232 8.49 8.35 -7.95
CA ILE A 232 9.55 7.33 -8.05
C ILE A 232 9.35 6.28 -6.98
N GLU A 233 9.07 5.04 -7.39
CA GLU A 233 9.05 3.87 -6.52
C GLU A 233 10.45 3.28 -6.40
N ILE A 234 10.92 3.13 -5.16
CA ILE A 234 12.16 2.45 -4.83
C ILE A 234 11.80 1.05 -4.32
N GLY A 235 12.20 0.03 -5.07
CA GLY A 235 11.91 -1.36 -4.75
C GLY A 235 12.28 -2.29 -5.91
N PRO A 236 12.28 -3.61 -5.67
CA PRO A 236 12.71 -4.59 -6.66
C PRO A 236 11.71 -4.77 -7.83
N SER A 237 10.47 -4.30 -7.68
CA SER A 237 9.41 -4.48 -8.66
C SER A 237 8.50 -3.25 -8.75
N PRO A 238 7.85 -3.01 -9.90
CA PRO A 238 6.99 -1.84 -10.14
C PRO A 238 5.55 -2.08 -9.63
N THR A 239 5.38 -2.29 -8.32
CA THR A 239 4.06 -2.63 -7.76
C THR A 239 3.23 -1.37 -7.53
N LEU A 240 3.81 -0.37 -6.84
CA LEU A 240 3.13 0.89 -6.51
C LEU A 240 2.93 1.76 -7.75
N THR A 241 3.91 1.81 -8.66
CA THR A 241 3.83 2.54 -9.93
C THR A 241 2.68 2.05 -10.81
N GLY A 242 2.44 0.74 -10.85
CA GLY A 242 1.28 0.17 -11.56
C GLY A 242 -0.06 0.61 -10.96
N MET A 243 -0.15 0.70 -9.63
CA MET A 243 -1.35 1.21 -8.95
C MET A 243 -1.54 2.72 -9.18
N ALA A 244 -0.47 3.51 -9.01
CA ALA A 244 -0.49 4.95 -9.23
C ALA A 244 -0.88 5.31 -10.67
N THR A 245 -0.40 4.55 -11.67
CA THR A 245 -0.78 4.74 -13.09
C THR A 245 -2.27 4.49 -13.32
N ARG A 246 -2.83 3.44 -12.69
CA ARG A 246 -4.28 3.17 -12.78
C ARG A 246 -5.10 4.27 -12.13
N THR A 247 -4.65 4.78 -10.99
CA THR A 247 -5.30 5.89 -10.27
C THR A 247 -5.25 7.18 -11.07
N LEU A 248 -4.10 7.54 -11.64
CA LEU A 248 -3.92 8.71 -12.51
C LEU A 248 -4.93 8.69 -13.67
N LYS A 249 -4.93 7.61 -14.45
CA LYS A 249 -5.85 7.44 -15.61
C LYS A 249 -7.33 7.46 -15.21
N ALA A 250 -7.66 6.94 -14.03
CA ALA A 250 -9.04 6.85 -13.59
C ALA A 250 -9.59 8.18 -13.05
N LYS A 251 -8.76 9.03 -12.44
CA LYS A 251 -9.23 10.17 -11.62
C LYS A 251 -8.63 11.52 -11.96
N TYR A 252 -7.37 11.57 -12.39
CA TYR A 252 -6.58 12.81 -12.39
C TYR A 252 -6.06 13.24 -13.76
N GLU A 253 -5.91 12.32 -14.71
CA GLU A 253 -5.39 12.61 -16.06
C GLU A 253 -6.18 13.74 -16.76
N ALA A 254 -7.52 13.64 -16.76
CA ALA A 254 -8.38 14.67 -17.35
C ALA A 254 -8.31 16.05 -16.64
N GLN A 255 -7.83 16.11 -15.40
CA GLN A 255 -7.62 17.37 -14.67
C GLN A 255 -6.23 17.96 -14.92
N ASP A 256 -5.23 17.10 -15.14
CA ASP A 256 -3.84 17.50 -15.41
C ASP A 256 -3.66 17.98 -16.87
N ASP A 257 -4.39 17.39 -17.83
CA ASP A 257 -4.27 17.71 -19.27
C ASP A 257 -4.44 19.21 -19.59
N PRO A 258 -5.45 19.94 -19.07
CA PRO A 258 -5.66 21.34 -19.43
C PRO A 258 -4.59 22.29 -18.90
N ILE A 259 -3.91 21.93 -17.81
CA ILE A 259 -2.87 22.75 -17.16
C ILE A 259 -1.45 22.34 -17.54
N THR A 260 -1.30 21.36 -18.46
CA THR A 260 0.00 20.85 -18.93
C THR A 260 0.92 20.49 -17.76
N HIS A 261 0.40 19.77 -16.76
CA HIS A 261 1.17 19.32 -15.60
C HIS A 261 1.69 17.90 -15.82
N PRO A 262 2.90 17.69 -16.40
CA PRO A 262 3.38 16.37 -16.75
C PRO A 262 3.71 15.57 -15.48
N ARG A 263 3.04 14.42 -15.32
CA ARG A 263 3.36 13.46 -14.26
C ARG A 263 4.05 12.23 -14.83
N VAL A 264 5.26 11.98 -14.38
CA VAL A 264 6.06 10.81 -14.74
C VAL A 264 6.10 9.84 -13.57
N ILE A 265 5.73 8.59 -13.81
CA ILE A 265 5.66 7.52 -12.80
C ILE A 265 6.75 6.48 -13.13
N LEU A 266 7.76 6.37 -12.27
CA LEU A 266 8.98 5.59 -12.49
C LEU A 266 9.22 4.58 -11.39
N CYS A 267 9.80 3.44 -11.76
CA CYS A 267 10.28 2.42 -10.82
C CYS A 267 11.80 2.29 -10.96
N HIS A 268 12.52 2.37 -9.85
CA HIS A 268 13.98 2.26 -9.80
C HIS A 268 14.51 1.02 -10.53
N ALA A 269 13.90 -0.15 -10.29
CA ALA A 269 14.32 -1.41 -10.92
C ALA A 269 14.14 -1.47 -12.45
N LYS A 270 13.37 -0.55 -13.05
CA LYS A 270 13.07 -0.55 -14.50
C LYS A 270 13.55 0.67 -15.26
N ARG A 271 13.80 1.79 -14.57
CA ARG A 271 14.06 3.12 -15.14
C ARG A 271 15.23 3.80 -14.43
N GLY A 272 16.27 3.04 -14.10
CA GLY A 272 17.46 3.55 -13.40
C GLY A 272 18.10 4.72 -14.13
N GLU A 273 18.41 4.56 -15.41
CA GLU A 273 19.05 5.59 -16.24
C GLU A 273 18.29 6.93 -16.23
N GLU A 274 16.97 6.89 -16.46
CA GLU A 274 16.10 8.07 -16.42
C GLU A 274 16.02 8.71 -15.02
N ILE A 275 16.08 7.90 -13.96
CA ILE A 275 16.09 8.39 -12.58
C ILE A 275 17.42 9.09 -12.26
N TYR A 276 18.54 8.54 -12.71
CA TYR A 276 19.88 9.09 -12.51
C TYR A 276 20.29 10.12 -13.56
N TYR A 277 19.40 10.46 -14.51
CA TYR A 277 19.69 11.36 -15.63
C TYR A 277 20.92 10.92 -16.45
N GLN A 278 21.12 9.61 -16.57
CA GLN A 278 22.17 9.01 -17.40
C GLN A 278 21.63 8.86 -18.82
N PHE A 279 21.29 9.98 -19.43
CA PHE A 279 21.12 9.99 -20.88
C PHE A 279 22.52 9.88 -21.45
N GLU A 280 22.78 8.87 -22.27
CA GLU A 280 23.99 8.86 -23.07
C GLU A 280 24.06 10.22 -23.77
N ASP A 281 25.21 10.88 -23.69
CA ASP A 281 25.47 12.11 -24.41
C ASP A 281 25.36 11.80 -25.92
N GLU A 282 24.15 11.75 -26.47
CA GLU A 282 23.87 12.06 -27.87
C GLU A 282 24.11 13.56 -28.07
N LEU A 283 25.32 14.01 -27.71
CA LEU A 283 25.95 15.17 -28.30
C LEU A 283 26.12 14.83 -29.78
N LEU A 284 25.05 15.11 -30.53
CA LEU A 284 25.10 15.76 -31.83
C LEU A 284 26.50 15.63 -32.47
N HIS A 285 26.76 14.48 -33.08
CA HIS A 285 27.61 14.45 -34.25
C HIS A 285 26.89 15.27 -35.33
N VAL A 286 26.89 16.59 -35.17
CA VAL A 286 26.88 17.47 -36.33
C VAL A 286 28.25 17.20 -36.95
N GLU A 287 28.28 16.31 -37.95
CA GLU A 287 29.38 16.26 -38.88
C GLU A 287 29.59 17.70 -39.36
N ALA A 288 30.60 18.37 -38.81
CA ALA A 288 31.15 19.54 -39.45
C ALA A 288 31.75 19.02 -40.77
N GLU A 289 31.09 19.33 -41.89
CA GLU A 289 31.65 19.04 -43.21
C GLU A 289 33.08 19.59 -43.28
N PRO A 290 34.08 18.78 -43.67
CA PRO A 290 35.44 19.25 -43.75
C PRO A 290 35.56 20.16 -44.99
N ILE A 291 35.86 21.44 -44.75
CA ILE A 291 36.33 22.34 -45.79
C ILE A 291 37.67 21.80 -46.26
N SER A 292 37.74 21.47 -47.55
CA SER A 292 38.91 20.99 -48.25
C SER A 292 40.06 21.99 -48.20
N ASP A 293 41.26 21.56 -47.78
CA ASP A 293 42.50 22.12 -48.27
C ASP A 293 43.66 21.11 -48.20
N VAL A 294 44.64 21.36 -49.06
CA VAL A 294 45.49 20.40 -49.78
C VAL A 294 46.69 19.85 -48.96
N ALA A 295 47.05 18.61 -49.27
CA ALA A 295 48.21 17.81 -48.81
C ALA A 295 49.59 18.48 -49.09
N PRO A 296 50.77 18.06 -48.51
CA PRO A 296 51.12 16.65 -48.30
C PRO A 296 51.88 16.23 -47.01
N ALA A 297 51.71 14.92 -46.77
CA ALA A 297 52.36 13.94 -45.90
C ALA A 297 53.73 14.24 -45.27
N ILE A 298 53.84 13.96 -43.96
CA ILE A 298 55.00 13.29 -43.33
C ILE A 298 54.51 12.34 -42.22
N SER A 299 55.09 11.14 -42.18
CA SER A 299 54.85 10.00 -41.28
C SER A 299 55.38 10.19 -39.86
N SER A 300 54.66 9.70 -38.85
CA SER A 300 55.24 8.89 -37.75
C SER A 300 54.18 8.28 -36.83
N ALA A 301 54.40 7.02 -36.47
CA ALA A 301 53.58 6.14 -35.64
C ALA A 301 53.62 6.47 -34.14
N HIS A 302 52.52 6.20 -33.40
CA HIS A 302 52.57 5.39 -32.15
C HIS A 302 51.18 5.05 -31.56
N VAL A 303 50.97 3.74 -31.42
CA VAL A 303 50.48 2.96 -30.25
C VAL A 303 49.05 3.16 -29.72
N GLN A 304 48.27 2.09 -29.92
CA GLN A 304 47.06 1.71 -29.18
C GLN A 304 47.38 1.35 -27.72
N THR A 305 46.49 1.75 -26.81
CA THR A 305 46.19 0.97 -25.60
C THR A 305 44.68 0.91 -25.40
N ALA A 306 44.13 -0.27 -25.65
CA ALA A 306 42.78 -0.67 -25.29
C ALA A 306 42.74 -1.08 -23.80
N VAL A 307 41.68 -0.72 -23.09
CA VAL A 307 41.31 -1.37 -21.83
C VAL A 307 39.83 -1.73 -21.90
N ALA A 308 39.54 -3.03 -21.81
CA ALA A 308 38.22 -3.62 -21.85
C ALA A 308 37.47 -3.44 -20.51
N PRO A 309 36.12 -3.43 -20.52
CA PRO A 309 35.32 -3.35 -19.30
C PRO A 309 35.26 -4.70 -18.56
N VAL A 310 35.33 -4.64 -17.23
CA VAL A 310 35.19 -5.79 -16.33
C VAL A 310 33.71 -6.01 -16.02
N THR A 311 33.19 -7.15 -16.45
CA THR A 311 31.86 -7.67 -16.10
C THR A 311 31.84 -8.22 -14.68
N VAL A 312 30.87 -7.78 -13.86
CA VAL A 312 30.60 -8.36 -12.54
C VAL A 312 29.37 -9.26 -12.64
N LEU A 313 29.58 -10.57 -12.49
CA LEU A 313 28.55 -11.61 -12.45
C LEU A 313 28.00 -11.74 -11.03
N SER A 314 26.70 -11.49 -10.84
CA SER A 314 25.96 -11.91 -9.63
C SER A 314 25.05 -13.08 -9.97
N GLY A 315 25.41 -14.29 -9.50
CA GLY A 315 24.66 -15.53 -9.71
C GLY A 315 23.37 -15.64 -8.87
N PRO A 316 22.51 -16.63 -9.16
CA PRO A 316 21.21 -16.78 -8.52
C PRO A 316 21.32 -17.37 -7.10
N ALA A 317 20.42 -16.93 -6.22
CA ALA A 317 20.30 -17.41 -4.84
C ALA A 317 19.79 -18.86 -4.79
N THR A 318 20.40 -19.67 -3.92
CA THR A 318 20.09 -21.07 -3.67
C THR A 318 18.70 -21.22 -3.02
N SER A 319 17.87 -22.13 -3.55
CA SER A 319 16.57 -22.50 -2.96
C SER A 319 16.75 -23.27 -1.65
N ILE A 320 16.01 -22.89 -0.62
CA ILE A 320 15.93 -23.62 0.66
C ILE A 320 14.66 -24.47 0.64
N ASP A 321 14.78 -25.76 0.97
CA ASP A 321 13.65 -26.69 1.01
C ASP A 321 12.72 -26.43 2.21
N ASP A 322 11.42 -26.50 1.95
CA ASP A 322 10.34 -26.21 2.90
C ASP A 322 10.01 -27.48 3.72
N VAL A 323 10.59 -27.59 4.92
CA VAL A 323 10.35 -28.69 5.86
C VAL A 323 9.78 -28.15 7.17
N PRO A 324 8.69 -28.73 7.71
CA PRO A 324 8.08 -28.28 8.96
C PRO A 324 9.06 -28.34 10.15
N ILE A 325 9.21 -27.20 10.85
CA ILE A 325 10.04 -27.09 12.04
C ILE A 325 9.36 -27.85 13.19
N LYS A 326 10.05 -28.85 13.75
CA LYS A 326 9.61 -29.56 14.95
C LYS A 326 9.78 -28.65 16.19
N PRO A 327 8.78 -28.55 17.07
CA PRO A 327 8.87 -27.70 18.25
C PRO A 327 9.93 -28.24 19.22
N THR A 328 10.83 -27.35 19.65
CA THR A 328 11.75 -27.61 20.76
C THR A 328 11.02 -27.27 22.06
N THR A 329 10.84 -28.27 22.92
CA THR A 329 10.28 -28.11 24.26
C THR A 329 11.21 -27.24 25.12
N PHE A 330 10.64 -26.20 25.75
CA PHE A 330 11.24 -25.54 26.91
C PHE A 330 10.63 -26.12 28.18
#